data_AF-A0AAU4ALP9-F1
#
_entry.id   AF-A0AAU4ALP9-F1
#
_cell.length_a   1.000
_cell.length_b   1.000
_cell.length_c   1.000
_cell.angle_alpha   90.00
_cell.angle_beta   90.00
_cell.angle_gamma   90.00
#
_symmetry.space_group_name_H-M   'P 1'
#
loop_
_entity.id
_entity.type
_entity.pdbx_description
1 polymer ?
#
loop_
_entity_poly.entity_id
_entity_poly.type
_entity_poly.pdbx_seq_one_letter_code
_entity_poly.pdbx_strand_id
1 'polypeptide(L)'
;MSASALLELDRQLDSEDAAAVLAAAWDIFGMATKLAHSITFDEGSDELQAMIASQQCSEGQDRLPLPETSRPVTAPPPGPGAAGLAPYVRLLEHVSDALTRLSAGEVADEASARALVEVGELASGAARALSFVRGQ
;
A
#
# COMPACT_ATOMS: atom_id res chain seq x y z
N MET A 1 3.93 16.78 -8.88
CA MET A 1 2.98 16.20 -7.91
C MET A 1 3.64 16.22 -6.55
N SER A 2 2.98 16.74 -5.51
CA SER A 2 3.62 17.11 -4.24
C SER A 2 3.45 16.02 -3.17
N ALA A 3 4.32 16.05 -2.15
CA ALA A 3 4.21 15.25 -0.93
C ALA A 3 2.82 15.33 -0.25
N SER A 4 2.03 16.37 -0.58
CA SER A 4 0.66 16.55 -0.10
C SER A 4 -0.29 15.41 -0.47
N ALA A 5 -0.10 14.73 -1.60
CA ALA A 5 -1.00 13.64 -2.02
C ALA A 5 -0.78 12.37 -1.19
N LEU A 6 0.47 12.06 -0.83
CA LEU A 6 0.78 10.94 0.05
C LEU A 6 0.26 11.19 1.47
N LEU A 7 0.40 12.42 1.97
CA LEU A 7 -0.15 12.84 3.27
C LEU A 7 -1.69 12.82 3.30
N GLU A 8 -2.35 12.99 2.15
CA GLU A 8 -3.81 12.87 2.06
C GLU A 8 -4.25 11.43 2.22
N LEU A 9 -3.63 10.52 1.45
CA LEU A 9 -3.90 9.08 1.55
C LEU A 9 -3.62 8.55 2.95
N ASP A 10 -2.48 8.95 3.55
CA ASP A 10 -2.12 8.60 4.91
C ASP A 10 -3.19 9.01 5.93
N ARG A 11 -3.71 10.24 5.81
CA ARG A 11 -4.78 10.73 6.69
C ARG A 11 -6.10 10.02 6.48
N GLN A 12 -6.40 9.57 5.26
CA GLN A 12 -7.64 8.84 4.98
C GLN A 12 -7.64 7.45 5.62
N LEU A 13 -6.47 6.84 5.82
CA LEU A 13 -6.35 5.57 6.56
C LEU A 13 -6.68 5.69 8.06
N ASP A 14 -6.62 6.90 8.61
CA ASP A 14 -7.05 7.21 9.98
C ASP A 14 -8.53 7.62 10.08
N SER A 15 -9.27 7.59 8.97
CA SER A 15 -10.70 7.94 8.98
C SER A 15 -11.53 6.91 9.74
N GLU A 16 -12.60 7.37 10.40
CA GLU A 16 -13.64 6.50 10.94
C GLU A 16 -14.58 5.95 9.84
N ASP A 17 -14.54 6.54 8.64
CA ASP A 17 -15.31 6.08 7.49
C ASP A 17 -14.61 4.91 6.80
N ALA A 18 -15.19 3.71 6.94
CA ALA A 18 -14.71 2.48 6.31
C ALA A 18 -14.54 2.63 4.79
N ALA A 19 -15.44 3.34 4.11
CA ALA A 19 -15.35 3.53 2.67
C ALA A 19 -14.13 4.38 2.28
N ALA A 20 -13.82 5.40 3.08
CA ALA A 20 -12.64 6.24 2.90
C ALA A 20 -11.34 5.45 3.13
N VAL A 21 -11.29 4.61 4.17
CA VAL A 21 -10.13 3.74 4.44
C VAL A 21 -9.90 2.76 3.29
N LEU A 22 -10.97 2.10 2.83
CA LEU A 22 -10.89 1.13 1.72
C LEU A 22 -10.47 1.80 0.40
N ALA A 23 -10.99 2.99 0.09
CA ALA A 23 -10.59 3.76 -1.08
C ALA A 23 -9.11 4.17 -1.02
N ALA A 24 -8.65 4.65 0.14
CA ALA A 24 -7.25 5.02 0.34
C ALA A 24 -6.31 3.81 0.20
N ALA A 25 -6.67 2.67 0.81
CA ALA A 25 -5.91 1.43 0.67
C ALA A 25 -5.82 0.97 -0.80
N TRP A 26 -6.94 1.05 -1.53
CA TRP A 26 -6.99 0.71 -2.96
C TRP A 26 -6.07 1.62 -3.80
N ASP A 27 -6.08 2.93 -3.56
CA ASP A 27 -5.22 3.89 -4.26
C ASP A 27 -3.74 3.72 -3.89
N ILE A 28 -3.43 3.42 -2.62
CA ILE A 28 -2.05 3.15 -2.15
C ILE A 28 -1.50 1.90 -2.80
N PHE A 29 -2.26 0.80 -2.86
CA PHE A 29 -1.83 -0.42 -3.54
C PHE A 29 -1.52 -0.16 -5.01
N GLY A 30 -2.43 0.50 -5.74
CA GLY A 30 -2.21 0.82 -7.15
C GLY A 30 -1.00 1.73 -7.40
N MET A 31 -0.76 2.67 -6.49
CA MET A 31 0.41 3.56 -6.52
C MET A 31 1.70 2.78 -6.23
N ALA A 32 1.72 1.92 -5.22
CA ALA A 32 2.86 1.11 -4.82
C ALA A 32 3.22 0.06 -5.88
N THR A 33 2.24 -0.55 -6.56
CA THR A 33 2.46 -1.44 -7.71
C THR A 33 3.24 -0.72 -8.81
N LYS A 34 2.81 0.49 -9.19
CA LYS A 34 3.49 1.28 -10.25
C LYS A 34 4.89 1.72 -9.82
N LEU A 35 5.04 2.12 -8.57
CA LEU A 35 6.34 2.47 -7.99
C LEU A 35 7.31 1.28 -8.06
N ALA A 36 6.90 0.13 -7.52
CA ALA A 36 7.71 -1.08 -7.48
C ALA A 36 8.12 -1.53 -8.90
N HIS A 37 7.18 -1.49 -9.85
CA HIS A 37 7.48 -1.74 -11.26
C HIS A 37 8.50 -0.75 -11.83
N SER A 38 8.37 0.54 -11.52
CA SER A 38 9.28 1.57 -12.03
C SER A 38 10.71 1.43 -11.53
N ILE A 39 10.91 0.90 -10.31
CA ILE A 39 12.24 0.73 -9.70
C ILE A 39 12.81 -0.67 -9.87
N THR A 40 12.08 -1.60 -10.52
CA THR A 40 12.46 -3.01 -10.63
C THR A 40 13.81 -3.17 -11.32
N PHE A 41 14.10 -2.35 -12.34
CA PHE A 41 15.35 -2.42 -13.12
C PHE A 41 16.30 -1.25 -12.82
N ASP A 42 16.06 -0.51 -11.73
CA ASP A 42 16.97 0.56 -11.31
C ASP A 42 18.28 -0.03 -10.79
N GLU A 43 19.40 0.59 -11.14
CA GLU A 43 20.70 0.21 -10.63
C GLU A 43 20.73 0.34 -9.09
N GLY A 44 21.15 -0.74 -8.40
CA GLY A 44 21.13 -0.81 -6.94
C GLY A 44 19.79 -1.23 -6.32
N SER A 45 18.79 -1.58 -7.14
CA SER A 45 17.58 -2.27 -6.67
C SER A 45 17.75 -3.79 -6.70
N ASP A 46 17.22 -4.47 -5.69
CA ASP A 46 16.93 -5.91 -5.74
C ASP A 46 15.66 -6.14 -6.56
N GLU A 47 15.83 -6.63 -7.79
CA GLU A 47 14.74 -6.85 -8.75
C GLU A 47 13.67 -7.80 -8.20
N LEU A 48 14.08 -8.87 -7.50
CA LEU A 48 13.16 -9.86 -6.95
C LEU A 48 12.29 -9.26 -5.86
N GLN A 49 12.89 -8.47 -4.95
CA GLN A 49 12.12 -7.78 -3.91
C GLN A 49 11.15 -6.75 -4.50
N ALA A 50 11.55 -6.03 -5.56
CA ALA A 50 10.67 -5.08 -6.24
C ALA A 50 9.48 -5.80 -6.91
N MET A 51 9.72 -6.94 -7.56
CA MET A 51 8.66 -7.75 -8.15
C MET A 51 7.70 -8.32 -7.09
N ILE A 52 8.22 -8.80 -5.96
CA ILE A 52 7.39 -9.30 -4.84
C ILE A 52 6.49 -8.18 -4.31
N ALA A 53 7.05 -6.99 -4.05
CA ALA A 53 6.27 -5.84 -3.60
C ALA A 53 5.18 -5.46 -4.60
N SER A 54 5.50 -5.44 -5.91
CA SER A 54 4.54 -5.17 -6.97
C SER A 54 3.40 -6.20 -7.01
N GLN A 55 3.73 -7.50 -6.91
CA GLN A 55 2.74 -8.58 -6.96
C GLN A 55 1.79 -8.52 -5.76
N GLN A 56 2.34 -8.35 -4.56
CA GLN A 56 1.53 -8.25 -3.33
C GLN A 56 0.61 -7.03 -3.36
N CYS A 57 1.08 -5.89 -3.87
CA CYS A 57 0.24 -4.71 -4.02
C CYS A 57 -0.88 -4.92 -5.05
N SER A 58 -0.56 -5.53 -6.20
CA SER A 58 -1.58 -5.84 -7.22
C SER A 58 -2.65 -6.78 -6.66
N GLU A 59 -2.24 -7.85 -5.98
CA GLU A 59 -3.18 -8.81 -5.38
C GLU A 59 -4.02 -8.16 -4.27
N GLY A 60 -3.42 -7.30 -3.44
CA GLY A 60 -4.14 -6.55 -2.42
C GLY A 60 -5.21 -5.64 -3.02
N GLN A 61 -4.88 -4.94 -4.11
CA GLN A 61 -5.82 -4.09 -4.84
C GLN A 61 -6.98 -4.89 -5.44
N ASP A 62 -6.71 -6.05 -6.05
CA ASP A 62 -7.70 -6.90 -6.71
C ASP A 62 -8.69 -7.54 -5.72
N ARG A 63 -8.28 -7.72 -4.46
CA ARG A 63 -9.10 -8.29 -3.38
C ARG A 63 -9.99 -7.26 -2.68
N LEU A 64 -9.67 -5.97 -2.79
CA LEU A 64 -10.49 -4.91 -2.21
C LEU A 64 -11.71 -4.62 -3.10
N PRO A 65 -12.85 -4.22 -2.51
CA PRO A 65 -13.98 -3.75 -3.29
C PRO A 65 -13.59 -2.52 -4.11
N LEU A 66 -14.12 -2.41 -5.32
CA LEU A 66 -13.90 -1.23 -6.16
C LEU A 66 -14.48 0.01 -5.43
N PRO A 67 -13.68 1.04 -5.14
CA PRO A 67 -14.17 2.21 -4.42
C PRO A 67 -15.10 3.05 -5.30
N GLU A 68 -16.15 3.60 -4.70
CA GLU A 68 -17.06 4.54 -5.37
C GLU A 68 -16.35 5.85 -5.75
N THR A 69 -15.36 6.23 -4.94
CA THR A 69 -14.48 7.36 -5.19
C THR A 69 -13.03 6.91 -5.13
N SER A 70 -12.35 6.83 -6.27
CA SER A 70 -10.89 6.72 -6.32
C SER A 70 -10.28 8.04 -6.78
N ARG A 71 -9.09 8.34 -6.29
CA ARG A 71 -8.25 9.42 -6.80
C ARG A 71 -6.89 8.85 -7.12
N PRO A 72 -6.69 8.39 -8.37
CA PRO A 72 -5.42 7.79 -8.77
C PRO A 72 -4.24 8.70 -8.42
N VAL A 73 -3.44 8.27 -7.45
CA VAL A 73 -2.23 9.00 -7.03
C VAL A 73 -1.04 8.45 -7.80
N THR A 74 -0.28 9.33 -8.44
CA THR A 74 1.04 8.95 -8.95
C THR A 74 2.08 9.20 -7.87
N ALA A 75 2.85 8.18 -7.55
CA ALA A 75 3.99 8.29 -6.65
C ALA A 75 4.98 9.35 -7.19
N PRO A 76 5.49 10.28 -6.36
CA PRO A 76 6.69 11.01 -6.75
C PRO A 76 7.87 10.04 -6.96
N PRO A 77 8.85 10.37 -7.81
CA PRO A 77 10.05 9.54 -7.93
C PRO A 77 10.71 9.32 -6.56
N PRO A 78 11.03 8.09 -6.16
CA PRO A 78 11.68 7.85 -4.89
C PRO A 78 13.08 8.44 -4.89
N GLY A 79 13.53 8.92 -3.73
CA GLY A 79 14.92 9.33 -3.54
C GLY A 79 15.88 8.14 -3.68
N PRO A 80 17.20 8.39 -3.70
CA PRO A 80 18.20 7.33 -3.73
C PRO A 80 18.22 6.51 -2.43
N GLY A 81 18.65 5.25 -2.53
CA GLY A 81 18.83 4.33 -1.40
C GLY A 81 17.55 3.96 -0.65
N ALA A 82 17.70 3.20 0.44
CA ALA A 82 16.58 2.76 1.29
C ALA A 82 15.74 3.92 1.84
N ALA A 83 16.38 5.03 2.22
CA ALA A 83 15.69 6.21 2.76
C ALA A 83 14.69 6.83 1.77
N GLY A 84 14.94 6.70 0.47
CA GLY A 84 14.02 7.17 -0.57
C GLY A 84 12.75 6.33 -0.70
N LEU A 85 12.76 5.07 -0.24
CA LEU A 85 11.61 4.17 -0.25
C LEU A 85 10.82 4.19 1.07
N ALA A 86 11.42 4.67 2.16
CA ALA A 86 10.82 4.69 3.49
C ALA A 86 9.39 5.31 3.57
N PRO A 87 9.05 6.39 2.84
CA PRO A 87 7.68 6.91 2.85
C PRO A 87 6.63 5.92 2.33
N TYR A 88 6.98 5.12 1.33
CA TYR A 88 6.09 4.14 0.72
C TYR A 88 5.96 2.88 1.57
N VAL A 89 7.06 2.46 2.21
CA VAL A 89 7.06 1.38 3.21
C VAL A 89 6.08 1.73 4.33
N ARG A 90 6.19 2.94 4.91
CA ARG A 90 5.30 3.40 5.99
C ARG A 90 3.83 3.46 5.57
N LEU A 91 3.53 3.88 4.33
CA LEU A 91 2.15 3.89 3.84
C LEU A 91 1.57 2.47 3.76
N LEU A 92 2.35 1.49 3.30
CA LEU A 92 1.90 0.09 3.22
C LEU A 92 1.74 -0.53 4.61
N GLU A 93 2.62 -0.20 5.56
CA GLU A 93 2.46 -0.57 6.97
C GLU A 93 1.16 0.03 7.54
N HIS A 94 0.89 1.31 7.24
CA HIS A 94 -0.33 1.95 7.69
C HIS A 94 -1.59 1.33 7.06
N VAL A 95 -1.54 0.91 5.78
CA VAL A 95 -2.64 0.15 5.17
C VAL A 95 -2.89 -1.14 5.95
N SER A 96 -1.84 -1.91 6.28
CA SER A 96 -1.97 -3.13 7.08
C SER A 96 -2.66 -2.85 8.42
N ASP A 97 -2.22 -1.82 9.13
CA ASP A 97 -2.79 -1.44 10.41
C ASP A 97 -4.25 -0.98 10.28
N ALA A 98 -4.56 -0.16 9.28
CA ALA A 98 -5.90 0.36 9.05
C ALA A 98 -6.90 -0.75 8.70
N LEU A 99 -6.52 -1.70 7.85
CA LEU A 99 -7.35 -2.85 7.52
C LEU A 99 -7.54 -3.79 8.71
N THR A 100 -6.50 -3.96 9.53
CA THR A 100 -6.60 -4.71 10.80
C THR A 100 -7.59 -4.02 11.76
N ARG A 101 -7.48 -2.69 11.93
CA ARG A 101 -8.45 -1.91 12.73
C ARG A 101 -9.87 -2.07 12.20
N LEU A 102 -10.06 -1.98 10.89
CA LEU A 102 -11.36 -2.10 10.25
C LEU A 102 -11.97 -3.50 10.44
N SER A 103 -11.15 -4.55 10.34
CA SER A 103 -11.58 -5.94 10.57
C SER A 103 -12.06 -6.21 12.01
N ALA A 104 -11.55 -5.44 12.98
CA ALA A 104 -11.92 -5.54 14.38
C ALA A 104 -13.16 -4.70 14.74
N GLY A 105 -13.62 -3.84 13.82
CA GLY A 105 -14.78 -2.98 13.97
C GLY A 105 -16.10 -3.65 13.58
N GLU A 106 -17.11 -2.83 13.27
CA GLU A 106 -18.42 -3.30 12.79
C GLU A 106 -18.35 -3.70 11.30
N VAL A 107 -17.81 -4.88 11.05
CA VAL A 107 -17.87 -5.54 9.73
C VAL A 107 -19.11 -6.44 9.63
N ALA A 108 -19.68 -6.53 8.42
CA ALA A 108 -20.96 -7.19 8.18
C ALA A 108 -20.96 -8.69 8.54
N ASP A 109 -19.83 -9.37 8.38
CA ASP A 109 -19.65 -10.79 8.71
C ASP A 109 -18.16 -11.16 8.92
N GLU A 110 -17.94 -12.36 9.49
CA GLU A 110 -16.61 -12.90 9.80
C GLU A 110 -15.76 -13.16 8.53
N ALA A 111 -16.39 -13.48 7.40
CA ALA A 111 -15.68 -13.70 6.14
C ALA A 111 -15.07 -12.38 5.62
N SER A 112 -15.81 -11.28 5.74
CA SER A 112 -15.37 -9.93 5.41
C SER A 112 -14.24 -9.47 6.33
N ALA A 113 -14.37 -9.73 7.65
CA ALA A 113 -13.32 -9.45 8.62
C ALA A 113 -12.00 -10.17 8.24
N ARG A 114 -12.09 -11.48 7.94
CA ARG A 114 -10.95 -12.29 7.51
C ARG A 114 -10.33 -11.79 6.21
N ALA A 115 -11.16 -11.43 5.23
CA ALA A 115 -10.66 -10.90 3.96
C ALA A 115 -9.83 -9.63 4.16
N LEU A 116 -10.27 -8.71 5.04
CA LEU A 116 -9.51 -7.51 5.38
C LEU A 116 -8.16 -7.83 6.03
N VAL A 117 -8.11 -8.82 6.93
CA VAL A 117 -6.85 -9.29 7.53
C VAL A 117 -5.90 -9.83 6.45
N GLU A 118 -6.39 -10.70 5.58
CA GLU A 118 -5.57 -11.28 4.49
C GLU A 118 -5.03 -10.18 3.54
N VAL A 119 -5.82 -9.14 3.27
CA VAL A 119 -5.34 -7.98 2.48
C VAL A 119 -4.34 -7.15 3.26
N GLY A 120 -4.51 -6.98 4.57
CA GLY A 120 -3.53 -6.33 5.45
C GLY A 120 -2.18 -7.06 5.43
N GLU A 121 -2.19 -8.39 5.44
CA GLU A 121 -0.98 -9.21 5.31
C GLU A 121 -0.25 -8.99 3.98
N LEU A 122 -0.98 -8.80 2.88
CA LEU A 122 -0.40 -8.43 1.58
C LEU A 122 0.29 -7.05 1.64
N ALA A 123 -0.33 -6.07 2.31
CA ALA A 123 0.28 -4.75 2.51
C ALA A 123 1.56 -4.83 3.36
N SER A 124 1.52 -5.57 4.47
CA SER A 124 2.69 -5.81 5.33
C SER A 124 3.82 -6.54 4.59
N GLY A 125 3.47 -7.56 3.81
CA GLY A 125 4.40 -8.26 2.94
C GLY A 125 5.06 -7.32 1.92
N ALA A 126 4.26 -6.47 1.26
CA ALA A 126 4.76 -5.53 0.27
C ALA A 126 5.68 -4.47 0.90
N ALA A 127 5.33 -3.96 2.09
CA ALA A 127 6.17 -3.04 2.85
C ALA A 127 7.53 -3.66 3.16
N ARG A 128 7.51 -4.92 3.65
CA ARG A 128 8.72 -5.67 3.96
C ARG A 128 9.58 -5.87 2.71
N ALA A 129 9.01 -6.34 1.61
CA ALA A 129 9.74 -6.53 0.36
C ALA A 129 10.34 -5.21 -0.12
N LEU A 130 9.56 -4.13 -0.13
CA LEU A 130 10.00 -2.80 -0.55
C LEU A 130 11.16 -2.27 0.32
N SER A 131 11.16 -2.57 1.62
CA SER A 131 12.24 -2.15 2.54
C SER A 131 13.60 -2.79 2.21
N PHE A 132 13.60 -3.95 1.55
CA PHE A 132 14.83 -4.66 1.15
C PHE A 132 15.33 -4.27 -0.24
N VAL A 133 14.52 -3.61 -1.08
CA VAL A 133 14.88 -3.30 -2.47
C VAL A 133 16.19 -2.52 -2.58
N ARG A 134 16.44 -1.56 -1.68
CA ARG A 134 17.66 -0.72 -1.69
C ARG A 134 18.41 -0.75 -0.35
N GLY A 135 18.27 -1.86 0.38
CA GLY A 135 18.79 -2.04 1.74
C GLY A 135 20.24 -2.55 1.82
N GLN A 136 20.92 -2.72 0.68
CA GLN A 136 22.29 -3.21 0.59
C GLN A 136 23.29 -2.10 0.26
#